data_AF-A0A935FJB6-F1
#
_entry.id   AF-A0A935FJB6-F1
#
_cell.length_a   1.000
_cell.length_b   1.000
_cell.length_c   1.000
_cell.angle_alpha   90.00
_cell.angle_beta   90.00
_cell.angle_gamma   90.00
#
_symmetry.space_group_name_H-M   'P 1'
#
loop_
_entity.id
_entity.type
_entity.pdbx_description
1 polymer ?
#
loop_
_entity_poly.entity_id
_entity_poly.type
_entity_poly.pdbx_seq_one_letter_code
_entity_poly.pdbx_strand_id
1 'polypeptide(L)'
;MPKRRKVLIVDDDPGVLLSVARALLADNVKYDVLMAVSAEVAQQIINEMTIHAMITDISLPGISGIDLLCWVAAQSPETQVAVLTGADLEEIRGQAYRVGALSIINKPFQAAAVRSLVVSMLDNTGSLSGRLSRISVADVIQMLCLSQQTAALHVVDGDETGVILIEDGEVCHAIWGQLSGEAAVFRALAARDGSFQTRDAPADTQRTIRENWQHLLIEGMRRQDEESVGREPNLDDAFAETAPVVAEPPRRPQRVDPAAAGRLLQEGFASLKRGDRATTQRLWQDALALDPDNHVIAVNLRRLEQKKD
;
A
#
# COMPACT_ATOMS: atom_id res chain seq x y z
N MET A 1 24.15 -4.78 15.86
CA MET A 1 24.22 -5.11 14.42
C MET A 1 23.07 -4.40 13.73
N PRO A 2 23.25 -3.78 12.55
CA PRO A 2 22.12 -3.18 11.84
C PRO A 2 21.08 -4.27 11.52
N LYS A 3 19.81 -4.02 11.81
CA LYS A 3 18.71 -4.93 11.46
C LYS A 3 18.70 -5.10 9.94
N ARG A 4 18.80 -6.33 9.44
CA ARG A 4 18.68 -6.62 8.02
C ARG A 4 17.26 -6.28 7.57
N ARG A 5 17.15 -5.55 6.44
CA ARG A 5 15.84 -5.22 5.85
C ARG A 5 15.14 -6.52 5.43
N LYS A 6 13.81 -6.56 5.50
CA LYS A 6 13.01 -7.77 5.22
C LYS A 6 12.15 -7.56 3.98
N VAL A 7 12.26 -8.50 3.04
CA VAL A 7 11.52 -8.52 1.78
C VAL A 7 10.55 -9.70 1.83
N LEU A 8 9.25 -9.45 1.68
CA LEU A 8 8.22 -10.48 1.61
C LEU A 8 7.81 -10.72 0.16
N ILE A 9 7.80 -11.98 -0.26
CA ILE A 9 7.28 -12.39 -1.58
C ILE A 9 5.97 -13.14 -1.35
N VAL A 10 4.92 -12.79 -2.08
CA VAL A 10 3.59 -13.38 -1.97
C VAL A 10 3.15 -13.86 -3.36
N ASP A 11 2.96 -15.17 -3.50
CA ASP A 11 2.52 -15.81 -4.76
C ASP A 11 1.98 -17.20 -4.41
N ASP A 12 0.90 -17.62 -5.04
CA ASP A 12 0.33 -18.96 -4.83
C ASP A 12 1.12 -20.06 -5.57
N ASP A 13 1.94 -19.68 -6.56
CA ASP A 13 2.85 -20.58 -7.26
C ASP A 13 4.21 -20.69 -6.53
N PRO A 14 4.54 -21.86 -5.93
CA PRO A 14 5.83 -22.07 -5.27
C PRO A 14 7.02 -21.93 -6.22
N GLY A 15 6.84 -22.18 -7.52
CA GLY A 15 7.87 -22.00 -8.54
C GLY A 15 8.24 -20.53 -8.74
N VAL A 16 7.26 -19.62 -8.68
CA VAL A 16 7.49 -18.18 -8.75
C VAL A 16 8.19 -17.70 -7.49
N LEU A 17 7.71 -18.10 -6.30
CA LEU A 17 8.34 -17.78 -5.01
C LEU A 17 9.83 -18.16 -5.01
N LEU A 18 10.16 -19.39 -5.42
CA LEU A 18 11.54 -19.87 -5.49
C LEU A 18 12.37 -19.11 -6.52
N SER A 19 11.79 -18.76 -7.67
CA SER A 19 12.51 -18.04 -8.74
C SER A 19 12.85 -16.62 -8.32
N VAL A 20 11.91 -15.90 -7.70
CA VAL A 20 12.13 -14.56 -7.14
C VAL A 20 13.14 -14.63 -5.98
N ALA A 21 12.97 -15.57 -5.05
CA ALA A 21 13.90 -15.73 -3.93
C ALA A 21 15.34 -15.99 -4.42
N ARG A 22 15.53 -16.88 -5.41
CA ARG A 22 16.84 -17.13 -6.02
C ARG A 22 17.41 -15.89 -6.69
N ALA A 23 16.58 -15.14 -7.42
CA ALA A 23 17.00 -13.89 -8.05
C ALA A 23 17.53 -12.88 -7.02
N LEU A 24 16.88 -12.80 -5.86
CA LEU A 24 17.23 -11.87 -4.78
C LEU A 24 18.42 -12.32 -3.92
N LEU A 25 18.66 -13.63 -3.78
CA LEU A 25 19.77 -14.17 -2.99
C LEU A 25 21.13 -14.17 -3.73
N ALA A 26 21.14 -13.98 -5.06
CA ALA A 26 22.35 -14.05 -5.87
C ALA A 26 23.38 -12.93 -5.57
N ASP A 27 22.93 -11.75 -5.12
CA ASP A 27 23.77 -10.53 -5.01
C ASP A 27 24.21 -10.19 -3.56
N ASN A 28 24.52 -11.20 -2.75
CA ASN A 28 25.20 -11.02 -1.45
C ASN A 28 24.35 -10.31 -0.36
N VAL A 29 23.29 -11.00 0.10
CA VAL A 29 22.76 -11.08 1.50
C VAL A 29 22.55 -9.76 2.29
N LYS A 30 22.12 -8.66 1.65
CA LYS A 30 21.81 -7.39 2.39
C LYS A 30 20.45 -7.37 3.09
N TYR A 31 19.54 -8.29 2.75
CA TYR A 31 18.17 -8.35 3.27
C TYR A 31 17.71 -9.81 3.45
N ASP A 32 16.74 -10.02 4.33
CA ASP A 32 16.10 -11.31 4.56
C ASP A 32 14.89 -11.47 3.64
N VAL A 33 14.79 -12.62 2.98
CA VAL A 33 13.69 -12.93 2.07
C VAL A 33 12.71 -13.87 2.78
N LEU A 34 11.45 -13.45 2.86
CA LEU A 34 10.32 -14.21 3.39
C LEU A 34 9.39 -14.57 2.24
N MET A 35 8.67 -15.69 2.38
CA MET A 35 7.76 -16.18 1.36
C MET A 35 6.40 -16.49 1.99
N ALA A 36 5.33 -16.09 1.32
CA ALA A 36 3.96 -16.41 1.66
C ALA A 36 3.26 -17.01 0.45
N VAL A 37 2.58 -18.13 0.65
CA VAL A 37 1.83 -18.84 -0.42
C VAL A 37 0.40 -18.31 -0.58
N SER A 38 0.00 -17.36 0.26
CA SER A 38 -1.32 -16.72 0.18
C SER A 38 -1.29 -15.36 0.88
N ALA A 39 -2.28 -14.52 0.57
CA ALA A 39 -2.43 -13.21 1.19
C ALA A 39 -2.69 -13.30 2.71
N GLU A 40 -3.40 -14.33 3.19
CA GLU A 40 -3.64 -14.55 4.62
C GLU A 40 -2.33 -14.83 5.37
N VAL A 41 -1.43 -15.62 4.78
CA VAL A 41 -0.09 -15.86 5.34
C VAL A 41 0.73 -14.56 5.33
N ALA A 42 0.64 -13.78 4.26
CA ALA A 42 1.31 -12.47 4.19
C ALA A 42 0.82 -11.52 5.30
N GLN A 43 -0.49 -11.45 5.54
CA GLN A 43 -1.08 -10.65 6.63
C GLN A 43 -0.58 -11.07 8.01
N GLN A 44 -0.49 -12.39 8.27
CA GLN A 44 0.07 -12.91 9.51
C GLN A 44 1.53 -12.45 9.71
N ILE A 45 2.36 -12.60 8.68
CA ILE A 45 3.77 -12.19 8.71
C ILE A 45 3.89 -10.69 8.99
N ILE A 46 3.10 -9.85 8.32
CA ILE A 46 3.14 -8.39 8.47
C ILE A 46 2.68 -7.95 9.88
N ASN A 47 1.71 -8.66 10.47
CA ASN A 47 1.25 -8.39 11.84
C ASN A 47 2.31 -8.76 12.90
N GLU A 48 3.15 -9.75 12.64
CA GLU A 48 4.16 -10.24 13.59
C GLU A 48 5.50 -9.49 13.49
N MET A 49 5.83 -8.94 12.32
CA MET A 49 7.10 -8.27 12.09
C MET A 49 7.06 -7.20 11.02
N THR A 50 7.93 -6.20 11.16
CA THR A 50 8.11 -5.14 10.15
C THR A 50 8.66 -5.69 8.84
N ILE A 51 7.93 -5.48 7.76
CA ILE A 51 8.35 -5.72 6.38
C ILE A 51 8.79 -4.39 5.77
N HIS A 52 9.85 -4.40 4.96
CA HIS A 52 10.40 -3.19 4.35
C HIS A 52 9.99 -3.11 2.88
N ALA A 53 9.96 -4.26 2.20
CA ALA A 53 9.42 -4.36 0.86
C ALA A 53 8.55 -5.62 0.72
N MET A 54 7.46 -5.54 -0.02
CA MET A 54 6.60 -6.66 -0.38
C MET A 54 6.47 -6.75 -1.89
N ILE A 55 6.58 -7.94 -2.47
CA ILE A 55 6.24 -8.22 -3.86
C ILE A 55 5.07 -9.21 -3.83
N THR A 56 3.93 -8.86 -4.43
CA THR A 56 2.76 -9.73 -4.46
C THR A 56 2.28 -10.02 -5.87
N ASP A 57 1.77 -11.22 -6.12
CA ASP A 57 0.89 -11.46 -7.26
C ASP A 57 -0.46 -10.78 -7.06
N ILE A 58 -1.14 -10.41 -8.15
CA ILE A 58 -2.51 -9.87 -8.11
C ILE A 58 -3.55 -10.99 -8.03
N SER A 59 -3.33 -12.08 -8.73
CA SER A 59 -4.29 -13.16 -8.95
C SER A 59 -4.15 -14.24 -7.88
N LEU A 60 -4.13 -13.84 -6.61
CA LEU A 60 -4.10 -14.77 -5.49
C LEU A 60 -5.47 -15.42 -5.25
N PRO A 61 -5.53 -16.72 -4.91
CA PRO A 61 -6.76 -17.37 -4.49
C PRO A 61 -7.17 -16.91 -3.08
N GLY A 62 -8.47 -16.73 -2.86
CA GLY A 62 -9.00 -16.22 -1.60
C GLY A 62 -8.96 -14.70 -1.57
N ILE A 63 -8.16 -14.11 -0.68
CA ILE A 63 -7.92 -12.66 -0.69
C ILE A 63 -7.07 -12.31 -1.92
N SER A 64 -7.57 -11.40 -2.75
CA SER A 64 -6.84 -10.97 -3.95
C SER A 64 -5.58 -10.19 -3.60
N GLY A 65 -4.61 -10.14 -4.51
CA GLY A 65 -3.42 -9.32 -4.32
C GLY A 65 -3.75 -7.84 -4.16
N ILE A 66 -4.79 -7.34 -4.85
CA ILE A 66 -5.25 -5.94 -4.71
C ILE A 66 -5.81 -5.69 -3.31
N ASP A 67 -6.62 -6.59 -2.78
CA ASP A 67 -7.13 -6.48 -1.41
C ASP A 67 -6.00 -6.54 -0.38
N LEU A 68 -4.97 -7.35 -0.64
CA LEU A 68 -3.75 -7.39 0.16
C LEU A 68 -3.01 -6.04 0.10
N LEU A 69 -2.86 -5.42 -1.09
CA LEU A 69 -2.30 -4.08 -1.22
C LEU A 69 -3.06 -3.06 -0.37
N CYS A 70 -4.40 -3.06 -0.45
CA CYS A 70 -5.28 -2.17 0.32
C CYS A 70 -5.06 -2.34 1.83
N TRP A 71 -4.98 -3.60 2.26
CA TRP A 71 -4.75 -3.95 3.65
C TRP A 71 -3.37 -3.51 4.14
N VAL A 72 -2.31 -3.72 3.34
CA VAL A 72 -0.94 -3.29 3.70
C VAL A 72 -0.84 -1.78 3.75
N ALA A 73 -1.45 -1.06 2.81
CA ALA A 73 -1.51 0.41 2.83
C ALA A 73 -2.19 0.96 4.10
N ALA A 74 -3.11 0.21 4.71
CA ALA A 74 -3.76 0.58 5.96
C ALA A 74 -2.97 0.18 7.22
N GLN A 75 -2.32 -1.00 7.22
CA GLN A 75 -1.71 -1.59 8.43
C GLN A 75 -0.21 -1.34 8.55
N SER A 76 0.51 -1.22 7.43
CA SER A 76 1.96 -0.97 7.37
C SER A 76 2.28 -0.06 6.20
N PRO A 77 1.89 1.24 6.28
CA PRO A 77 2.06 2.21 5.20
C PRO A 77 3.53 2.47 4.83
N GLU A 78 4.48 2.16 5.73
CA GLU A 78 5.91 2.22 5.47
C GLU A 78 6.42 1.08 4.57
N THR A 79 5.67 -0.02 4.44
CA THR A 79 6.05 -1.14 3.57
C THR A 79 5.98 -0.72 2.11
N GLN A 80 7.11 -0.84 1.41
CA GLN A 80 7.19 -0.56 -0.01
C GLN A 80 6.63 -1.74 -0.81
N VAL A 81 5.57 -1.54 -1.61
CA VAL A 81 4.91 -2.67 -2.27
C VAL A 81 5.11 -2.68 -3.78
N ALA A 82 5.42 -3.84 -4.34
CA ALA A 82 5.42 -4.12 -5.76
C ALA A 82 4.46 -5.23 -6.12
N VAL A 83 4.13 -5.26 -7.40
CA VAL A 83 3.27 -6.25 -8.00
C VAL A 83 4.04 -7.05 -9.04
N LEU A 84 3.91 -8.37 -8.97
CA LEU A 84 4.26 -9.29 -10.05
C LEU A 84 2.95 -9.69 -10.73
N THR A 85 2.84 -9.68 -12.05
CA THR A 85 1.57 -10.07 -12.71
C THR A 85 1.79 -10.77 -14.03
N GLY A 86 1.03 -11.82 -14.31
CA GLY A 86 0.95 -12.42 -15.66
C GLY A 86 -0.13 -11.83 -16.55
N ALA A 87 -0.93 -10.88 -16.03
CA ALA A 87 -2.03 -10.27 -16.76
C ALA A 87 -1.60 -8.94 -17.41
N ASP A 88 -1.70 -8.85 -18.74
CA ASP A 88 -1.51 -7.63 -19.53
C ASP A 88 -2.77 -6.72 -19.52
N LEU A 89 -3.40 -6.55 -18.36
CA LEU A 89 -4.61 -5.74 -18.21
C LEU A 89 -4.25 -4.36 -17.65
N GLU A 90 -4.39 -3.33 -18.49
CA GLU A 90 -4.15 -1.93 -18.12
C GLU A 90 -4.99 -1.49 -16.91
N GLU A 91 -6.23 -1.97 -16.81
CA GLU A 91 -7.15 -1.70 -15.69
C GLU A 91 -6.61 -2.18 -14.34
N ILE A 92 -5.95 -3.35 -14.34
CA ILE A 92 -5.34 -3.92 -13.14
C ILE A 92 -4.12 -3.10 -12.71
N ARG A 93 -3.38 -2.53 -13.68
CA ARG A 93 -2.24 -1.65 -13.40
C ARG A 93 -2.71 -0.37 -12.73
N GLY A 94 -3.76 0.27 -13.27
CA GLY A 94 -4.39 1.45 -12.66
C GLY A 94 -4.82 1.19 -11.21
N GLN A 95 -5.52 0.08 -10.97
CA GLN A 95 -5.94 -0.32 -9.62
C GLN A 95 -4.76 -0.53 -8.66
N ALA A 96 -3.72 -1.25 -9.07
CA ALA A 96 -2.54 -1.48 -8.24
C ALA A 96 -1.85 -0.17 -7.85
N TYR A 97 -1.70 0.77 -8.79
CA TYR A 97 -1.11 2.07 -8.54
C TYR A 97 -1.97 2.95 -7.62
N ARG A 98 -3.30 2.96 -7.80
CA ARG A 98 -4.24 3.70 -6.91
C ARG A 98 -4.12 3.26 -5.45
N VAL A 99 -3.88 1.98 -5.24
CA VAL A 99 -3.79 1.37 -3.91
C VAL A 99 -2.41 1.55 -3.27
N GLY A 100 -1.42 2.04 -4.04
CA GLY A 100 -0.08 2.38 -3.54
C GLY A 100 1.01 1.37 -3.91
N ALA A 101 0.77 0.49 -4.89
CA ALA A 101 1.87 -0.27 -5.48
C ALA A 101 2.85 0.68 -6.15
N LEU A 102 4.12 0.51 -5.82
CA LEU A 102 5.22 1.29 -6.34
C LEU A 102 5.52 0.92 -7.77
N SER A 103 5.50 -0.35 -8.12
CA SER A 103 5.92 -0.81 -9.43
C SER A 103 5.30 -2.15 -9.77
N ILE A 104 5.19 -2.41 -11.07
CA ILE A 104 4.62 -3.61 -11.62
C ILE A 104 5.66 -4.28 -12.51
N ILE A 105 5.90 -5.56 -12.30
CA ILE A 105 6.72 -6.42 -13.14
C ILE A 105 5.83 -7.46 -13.81
N ASN A 106 5.90 -7.55 -15.14
CA ASN A 106 5.18 -8.57 -15.89
C ASN A 106 5.90 -9.93 -15.80
N LYS A 107 5.14 -11.01 -15.67
CA LYS A 107 5.56 -12.40 -15.84
C LYS A 107 5.48 -12.73 -17.34
N PRO A 108 6.49 -13.38 -17.95
CA PRO A 108 7.73 -13.82 -17.33
C PRO A 108 8.71 -12.65 -17.09
N PHE A 109 9.45 -12.73 -15.98
CA PHE A 109 10.38 -11.68 -15.56
C PHE A 109 11.84 -12.12 -15.66
N GLN A 110 12.73 -11.14 -15.85
CA GLN A 110 14.17 -11.37 -15.74
C GLN A 110 14.61 -11.17 -14.29
N ALA A 111 15.52 -12.02 -13.80
CA ALA A 111 16.04 -11.93 -12.43
C ALA A 111 16.63 -10.55 -12.11
N ALA A 112 17.28 -9.90 -13.08
CA ALA A 112 17.85 -8.56 -12.93
C ALA A 112 16.78 -7.49 -12.64
N ALA A 113 15.62 -7.55 -13.31
CA ALA A 113 14.54 -6.58 -13.12
C ALA A 113 13.99 -6.62 -11.69
N VAL A 114 13.78 -7.82 -11.14
CA VAL A 114 13.30 -7.99 -9.75
C VAL A 114 14.33 -7.50 -8.74
N ARG A 115 15.62 -7.74 -8.98
CA ARG A 115 16.70 -7.23 -8.13
C ARG A 115 16.75 -5.71 -8.10
N SER A 116 16.80 -5.08 -9.28
CA SER A 116 16.83 -3.62 -9.39
C SER A 116 15.64 -2.98 -8.68
N LEU A 117 14.47 -3.61 -8.77
CA LEU A 117 13.27 -3.15 -8.09
C LEU A 117 13.37 -3.24 -6.56
N VAL A 118 13.83 -4.38 -6.02
CA VAL A 118 13.96 -4.52 -4.56
C VAL A 118 15.01 -3.55 -4.01
N VAL A 119 16.12 -3.35 -4.73
CA VAL A 119 17.13 -2.36 -4.34
C VAL A 119 16.53 -0.97 -4.26
N SER A 120 15.80 -0.52 -5.28
CA SER A 120 15.16 0.80 -5.27
C SER A 120 14.10 0.97 -4.19
N MET A 121 13.33 -0.09 -3.90
CA MET A 121 12.37 -0.08 -2.78
C MET A 121 13.05 0.05 -1.43
N LEU A 122 14.13 -0.67 -1.21
CA LEU A 122 14.80 -0.70 0.09
C LEU A 122 15.64 0.56 0.32
N ASP A 123 16.23 1.12 -0.72
CA ASP A 123 17.08 2.33 -0.65
C ASP A 123 16.28 3.63 -0.50
N ASN A 124 14.97 3.50 -0.24
CA ASN A 124 14.01 4.58 -0.06
C ASN A 124 14.19 5.38 1.26
N THR A 125 15.40 5.84 1.49
CA THR A 125 15.75 6.88 2.46
C THR A 125 15.51 8.24 1.80
N GLY A 126 14.25 8.68 1.67
CA GLY A 126 13.94 10.04 1.23
C GLY A 126 12.73 10.26 0.30
N SER A 127 12.02 9.21 -0.16
CA SER A 127 10.81 9.41 -0.98
C SER A 127 9.66 9.95 -0.15
N LEU A 128 9.08 11.05 -0.62
CA LEU A 128 7.78 11.52 -0.17
C LEU A 128 6.68 10.81 -0.95
N SER A 129 5.70 10.26 -0.23
CA SER A 129 4.49 9.68 -0.83
C SER A 129 3.23 10.10 -0.08
N GLY A 130 2.08 10.08 -0.75
CA GLY A 130 0.82 10.50 -0.15
C GLY A 130 -0.38 10.35 -1.07
N ARG A 131 -1.56 10.77 -0.57
CA ARG A 131 -2.82 10.81 -1.33
C ARG A 131 -3.13 12.23 -1.78
N LEU A 132 -3.62 12.35 -3.02
CA LEU A 132 -4.02 13.62 -3.62
C LEU A 132 -5.23 14.26 -2.94
N SER A 133 -6.06 13.44 -2.28
CA SER A 133 -7.17 13.90 -1.45
C SER A 133 -6.75 14.71 -0.20
N ARG A 134 -5.44 14.79 0.09
CA ARG A 134 -4.89 15.50 1.26
C ARG A 134 -3.85 16.57 0.88
N ILE A 135 -3.08 16.32 -0.17
CA ILE A 135 -2.00 17.20 -0.63
C ILE A 135 -2.11 17.25 -2.14
N SER A 136 -2.26 18.44 -2.72
CA SER A 136 -2.38 18.57 -4.17
C SER A 136 -1.05 18.32 -4.87
N VAL A 137 -1.09 17.98 -6.16
CA VAL A 137 0.15 17.87 -6.97
C VAL A 137 0.92 19.20 -6.97
N ALA A 138 0.22 20.34 -6.96
CA ALA A 138 0.83 21.66 -6.88
C ALA A 138 1.67 21.83 -5.61
N ASP A 139 1.14 21.42 -4.45
CA ASP A 139 1.84 21.52 -3.17
C ASP A 139 3.13 20.68 -3.16
N VAL A 140 3.07 19.48 -3.75
CA VAL A 140 4.23 18.58 -3.83
C VAL A 140 5.30 19.16 -4.75
N ILE A 141 4.92 19.64 -5.94
CA ILE A 141 5.86 20.32 -6.85
C ILE A 141 6.49 21.51 -6.15
N GLN A 142 5.66 22.38 -5.54
CA GLN A 142 6.14 23.58 -4.84
C GLN A 142 7.15 23.22 -3.76
N MET A 143 6.86 22.24 -2.91
CA MET A 143 7.77 21.83 -1.84
C MET A 143 9.09 21.26 -2.41
N LEU A 144 9.06 20.43 -3.46
CA LEU A 144 10.27 19.88 -4.09
C LEU A 144 11.12 20.98 -4.74
N CYS A 145 10.49 21.93 -5.42
CA CYS A 145 11.15 23.07 -6.03
C CYS A 145 11.79 23.99 -4.97
N LEU A 146 11.05 24.36 -3.92
CA LEU A 146 11.55 25.22 -2.85
C LEU A 146 12.69 24.59 -2.04
N SER A 147 12.74 23.25 -1.96
CA SER A 147 13.80 22.51 -1.28
C SER A 147 14.96 22.10 -2.19
N GLN A 148 15.02 22.64 -3.43
CA GLN A 148 16.07 22.38 -4.43
C GLN A 148 16.32 20.88 -4.64
N GLN A 149 15.24 20.08 -4.68
CA GLN A 149 15.34 18.64 -4.87
C GLN A 149 15.49 18.29 -6.35
N THR A 150 16.23 17.21 -6.61
CA THR A 150 16.23 16.52 -7.89
C THR A 150 15.46 15.22 -7.73
N ALA A 151 14.27 15.13 -8.32
CA ALA A 151 13.37 14.01 -8.13
C ALA A 151 12.39 13.82 -9.31
N ALA A 152 11.95 12.59 -9.50
CA ALA A 152 10.79 12.25 -10.30
C ALA A 152 9.55 12.15 -9.41
N LEU A 153 8.57 13.04 -9.61
CA LEU A 153 7.26 12.96 -8.99
C LEU A 153 6.32 12.13 -9.86
N HIS A 154 6.04 10.92 -9.41
CA HIS A 154 5.02 10.05 -9.98
C HIS A 154 3.66 10.41 -9.42
N VAL A 155 2.66 10.50 -10.28
CA VAL A 155 1.29 10.82 -9.93
C VAL A 155 0.37 9.81 -10.61
N VAL A 156 -0.61 9.32 -9.87
CA VAL A 156 -1.63 8.38 -10.33
C VAL A 156 -2.98 9.05 -10.08
N ASP A 157 -3.90 8.99 -11.03
CA ASP A 157 -5.27 9.50 -10.92
C ASP A 157 -6.21 8.63 -11.76
N GLY A 158 -7.04 7.82 -11.09
CA GLY A 158 -7.84 6.81 -11.81
C GLY A 158 -6.96 5.75 -12.46
N ASP A 159 -7.10 5.56 -13.77
CA ASP A 159 -6.25 4.67 -14.58
C ASP A 159 -5.14 5.45 -15.31
N GLU A 160 -5.10 6.77 -15.16
CA GLU A 160 -4.07 7.60 -15.75
C GLU A 160 -2.89 7.76 -14.80
N THR A 161 -1.69 7.80 -15.38
CA THR A 161 -0.46 8.05 -14.64
C THR A 161 0.39 9.07 -15.35
N GLY A 162 1.13 9.82 -14.56
CA GLY A 162 2.11 10.77 -15.07
C GLY A 162 3.34 10.87 -14.19
N VAL A 163 4.37 11.45 -14.77
CA VAL A 163 5.65 11.70 -14.12
C VAL A 163 6.06 13.12 -14.42
N ILE A 164 6.44 13.86 -13.38
CA ILE A 164 7.02 15.19 -13.46
C ILE A 164 8.46 15.09 -12.97
N LEU A 165 9.40 15.53 -13.78
CA LEU A 165 10.83 15.49 -13.47
C LEU A 165 11.28 16.88 -13.02
N ILE A 166 11.91 16.90 -11.85
CA ILE A 166 12.45 18.09 -11.20
C ILE A 166 13.95 17.88 -11.06
N GLU A 167 14.72 18.88 -11.49
CA GLU A 167 16.18 18.89 -11.43
C GLU A 167 16.62 20.21 -10.79
N ASP A 168 17.35 20.13 -9.68
CA ASP A 168 17.83 21.29 -8.92
C ASP A 168 16.71 22.30 -8.58
N GLY A 169 15.54 21.78 -8.19
CA GLY A 169 14.36 22.57 -7.89
C GLY A 169 13.60 23.14 -9.09
N GLU A 170 13.96 22.78 -10.32
CA GLU A 170 13.27 23.24 -11.53
C GLU A 170 12.54 22.10 -12.24
N VAL A 171 11.29 22.33 -12.64
CA VAL A 171 10.53 21.37 -13.45
C VAL A 171 11.10 21.32 -14.86
N CYS A 172 11.77 20.23 -15.24
CA CYS A 172 12.50 20.13 -16.51
C CYS A 172 11.75 19.32 -17.58
N HIS A 173 10.91 18.38 -17.16
CA HIS A 173 10.14 17.51 -18.06
C HIS A 173 8.88 16.98 -17.36
N ALA A 174 7.89 16.60 -18.15
CA ALA A 174 6.74 15.86 -17.64
C ALA A 174 6.13 15.01 -18.75
N ILE A 175 5.49 13.90 -18.35
CA ILE A 175 4.73 13.00 -19.22
C ILE A 175 3.44 12.63 -18.50
N TRP A 176 2.31 12.62 -19.21
CA TRP A 176 1.03 12.13 -18.70
C TRP A 176 0.29 11.41 -19.82
N GLY A 177 0.26 10.07 -19.78
CA GLY A 177 -0.18 9.27 -20.92
C GLY A 177 0.58 9.62 -22.20
N GLN A 178 -0.12 10.21 -23.19
CA GLN A 178 0.47 10.67 -24.46
C GLN A 178 0.91 12.15 -24.44
N LEU A 179 0.60 12.89 -23.37
CA LEU A 179 0.99 14.29 -23.22
C LEU A 179 2.43 14.39 -22.74
N SER A 180 3.13 15.45 -23.16
CA SER A 180 4.51 15.73 -22.76
C SER A 180 4.71 17.22 -22.51
N GLY A 181 5.68 17.57 -21.67
CA GLY A 181 6.01 18.95 -21.32
C GLY A 181 4.91 19.62 -20.49
N GLU A 182 4.67 20.91 -20.73
CA GLU A 182 3.75 21.72 -19.92
C GLU A 182 2.32 21.18 -19.92
N ALA A 183 1.86 20.64 -21.06
CA ALA A 183 0.54 20.03 -21.16
C ALA A 183 0.36 18.84 -20.19
N ALA A 184 1.44 18.06 -19.98
CA ALA A 184 1.44 16.98 -18.99
C ALA A 184 1.41 17.51 -17.56
N VAL A 185 2.12 18.61 -17.28
CA VAL A 185 2.07 19.27 -15.96
C VAL A 185 0.65 19.77 -15.67
N PHE A 186 0.02 20.45 -16.62
CA PHE A 186 -1.35 20.97 -16.41
C PHE A 186 -2.36 19.85 -16.18
N ARG A 187 -2.25 18.73 -16.93
CA ARG A 187 -3.09 17.56 -16.68
C ARG A 187 -2.83 16.94 -15.31
N ALA A 188 -1.57 16.88 -14.88
CA ALA A 188 -1.20 16.37 -13.57
C ALA A 188 -1.74 17.22 -12.43
N LEU A 189 -1.71 18.55 -12.56
CA LEU A 189 -2.26 19.46 -11.57
C LEU A 189 -3.77 19.24 -11.36
N ALA A 190 -4.48 18.73 -12.36
CA ALA A 190 -5.93 18.49 -12.30
C ALA A 190 -6.30 17.19 -11.57
N ALA A 191 -5.32 16.36 -11.20
CA ALA A 191 -5.53 15.12 -10.47
C ALA A 191 -5.98 15.37 -9.03
N ARG A 192 -7.00 14.64 -8.56
CA ARG A 192 -7.62 14.87 -7.23
C ARG A 192 -7.77 13.61 -6.38
N ASP A 193 -7.99 12.45 -7.00
CA ASP A 193 -8.47 11.26 -6.29
C ASP A 193 -7.50 10.08 -6.28
N GLY A 194 -6.24 10.31 -6.63
CA GLY A 194 -5.21 9.27 -6.62
C GLY A 194 -4.08 9.50 -5.62
N SER A 195 -2.88 9.08 -6.00
CA SER A 195 -1.70 9.01 -5.14
C SER A 195 -0.49 9.63 -5.83
N PHE A 196 0.52 9.98 -5.04
CA PHE A 196 1.78 10.46 -5.57
C PHE A 196 2.96 9.85 -4.82
N GLN A 197 4.11 9.84 -5.49
CA GLN A 197 5.37 9.40 -4.90
C GLN A 197 6.57 10.06 -5.58
N THR A 198 7.59 10.43 -4.81
CA THR A 198 8.87 10.90 -5.35
C THR A 198 9.89 9.77 -5.50
N ARG A 199 10.75 9.87 -6.50
CA ARG A 199 11.88 8.96 -6.74
C ARG A 199 13.09 9.75 -7.22
N ASP A 200 14.24 9.11 -7.31
CA ASP A 200 15.38 9.71 -7.98
C ASP A 200 15.04 9.99 -9.45
N ALA A 201 15.38 11.19 -9.92
CA ALA A 201 15.24 11.53 -11.32
C ALA A 201 16.27 10.75 -12.17
N PRO A 202 15.91 10.29 -13.37
CA PRO A 202 16.88 9.68 -14.28
C PRO A 202 18.01 10.64 -14.64
N ALA A 203 19.25 10.16 -14.67
CA ALA A 203 20.44 10.98 -14.95
C ALA A 203 20.48 11.60 -16.36
N ASP A 204 19.71 11.06 -17.32
CA ASP A 204 19.67 11.50 -18.73
C ASP A 204 18.27 12.00 -19.10
N THR A 205 17.74 12.94 -18.32
CA THR A 205 16.40 13.49 -18.54
C THR A 205 16.43 14.55 -19.63
N GLN A 206 15.65 14.35 -20.70
CA GLN A 206 15.44 15.37 -21.72
C GLN A 206 14.63 16.55 -21.16
N ARG A 207 15.18 17.76 -21.22
CA ARG A 207 14.46 18.98 -20.86
C ARG A 207 13.47 19.40 -21.97
N THR A 208 12.17 19.31 -21.68
CA THR A 208 11.11 19.81 -22.58
C THR A 208 10.37 21.02 -22.03
N ILE A 209 10.59 21.37 -20.77
CA ILE A 209 9.98 22.51 -20.09
C ILE A 209 11.07 23.54 -19.80
N ARG A 210 10.83 24.78 -20.24
CA ARG A 210 11.75 25.92 -20.05
C ARG A 210 11.14 27.03 -19.22
N GLU A 211 9.81 27.04 -19.10
CA GLU A 211 9.09 27.98 -18.26
C GLU A 211 9.40 27.78 -16.78
N ASN A 212 9.28 28.86 -16.01
CA ASN A 212 9.48 28.79 -14.57
C ASN A 212 8.33 28.01 -13.91
N TRP A 213 8.67 27.14 -12.96
CA TRP A 213 7.68 26.27 -12.31
C TRP A 213 6.56 27.05 -11.60
N GLN A 214 6.82 28.24 -11.05
CA GLN A 214 5.78 29.07 -10.42
C GLN A 214 4.74 29.52 -11.44
N HIS A 215 5.20 29.91 -12.63
CA HIS A 215 4.30 30.28 -13.73
C HIS A 215 3.45 29.10 -14.16
N LEU A 216 4.03 27.90 -14.25
CA LEU A 216 3.28 26.67 -14.57
C LEU A 216 2.21 26.35 -13.52
N LEU A 217 2.51 26.51 -12.22
CA LEU A 217 1.52 26.29 -11.16
C LEU A 217 0.36 27.30 -11.23
N ILE A 218 0.67 28.59 -11.38
CA ILE A 218 -0.34 29.65 -11.45
C ILE A 218 -1.23 29.48 -12.69
N GLU A 219 -0.62 29.26 -13.86
CA GLU A 219 -1.36 29.08 -15.11
C GLU A 219 -2.16 27.77 -15.11
N GLY A 220 -1.62 26.70 -14.52
CA GLY A 220 -2.33 25.43 -14.36
C GLY A 220 -3.56 25.55 -13.46
N MET A 221 -3.43 26.26 -12.33
CA MET A 221 -4.57 26.52 -11.43
C MET A 221 -5.62 27.43 -12.09
N ARG A 222 -5.20 28.48 -12.81
CA ARG A 222 -6.12 29.36 -13.56
C ARG A 222 -6.97 28.58 -14.56
N ARG A 223 -6.35 27.68 -15.33
CA ARG A 223 -7.07 26.83 -16.31
C ARG A 223 -8.10 25.91 -15.66
N GLN A 224 -7.79 25.37 -14.49
CA GLN A 224 -8.75 24.54 -13.76
C GLN A 224 -9.95 25.32 -13.28
N ASP A 225 -9.74 26.52 -12.76
CA ASP A 225 -10.84 27.38 -12.32
C ASP A 225 -11.75 27.74 -13.51
N GLU A 226 -11.16 28.01 -14.68
CA GLU A 226 -11.91 28.30 -15.91
C GLU A 226 -12.69 27.10 -16.45
N GLU A 227 -12.11 25.89 -16.41
CA GLU A 227 -12.80 24.64 -16.78
C GLU A 227 -13.90 24.27 -15.76
N SER A 228 -13.74 24.65 -14.49
CA SER A 228 -14.72 24.42 -13.42
C SER A 228 -15.93 25.35 -13.53
N VAL A 229 -15.74 26.58 -14.04
CA VAL A 229 -16.80 27.58 -14.24
C VAL A 229 -17.70 27.26 -15.44
N GLY A 230 -17.29 26.36 -16.35
CA GLY A 230 -18.08 25.90 -17.50
C GLY A 230 -19.16 24.85 -17.20
N ARG A 231 -19.25 24.34 -15.97
CA ARG A 231 -20.37 23.50 -15.51
C ARG A 231 -21.33 24.38 -14.71
N GLU A 232 -22.50 24.71 -15.29
CA GLU A 232 -23.61 25.25 -14.50
C GLU A 232 -23.88 24.26 -13.34
N PRO A 233 -23.82 24.71 -12.07
CA PRO A 233 -24.18 23.86 -10.95
C PRO A 233 -25.69 23.65 -10.98
N ASN A 234 -26.13 22.39 -11.01
CA ASN A 234 -27.53 22.04 -10.81
C ASN A 234 -27.90 22.40 -9.35
N LEU A 235 -28.71 23.44 -9.18
CA LEU A 235 -29.04 24.08 -7.89
C LEU A 235 -30.11 23.34 -7.07
N ASP A 236 -30.24 22.02 -7.23
CA ASP A 236 -31.34 21.26 -6.61
C ASP A 236 -31.00 20.54 -5.30
N ASP A 237 -29.75 20.56 -4.80
CA ASP A 237 -29.41 19.83 -3.55
C ASP A 237 -28.64 20.67 -2.51
N ALA A 238 -28.93 21.98 -2.43
CA ALA A 238 -28.56 22.77 -1.26
C ALA A 238 -29.78 22.91 -0.35
N PHE A 239 -29.86 22.13 0.75
CA PHE A 239 -30.30 22.58 2.09
C PHE A 239 -30.24 21.41 3.09
N ALA A 240 -29.21 21.40 3.95
CA ALA A 240 -29.35 21.14 5.38
C ALA A 240 -28.00 21.36 6.10
N GLU A 241 -27.77 22.60 6.52
CA GLU A 241 -26.94 22.87 7.69
C GLU A 241 -27.57 22.20 8.92
N THR A 242 -26.81 21.36 9.62
CA THR A 242 -26.74 21.39 11.09
C THR A 242 -25.46 20.71 11.57
N ALA A 243 -24.69 21.42 12.40
CA ALA A 243 -23.86 20.88 13.47
C ALA A 243 -24.10 21.76 14.71
N PRO A 244 -23.80 21.35 15.96
CA PRO A 244 -23.11 20.12 16.38
C PRO A 244 -23.79 19.39 17.57
N VAL A 245 -23.41 18.11 17.82
CA VAL A 245 -23.42 17.53 19.18
C VAL A 245 -22.14 16.72 19.36
N VAL A 246 -21.33 17.15 20.33
CA VAL A 246 -20.14 16.45 20.82
C VAL A 246 -20.61 15.21 21.58
N ALA A 247 -20.22 14.02 21.12
CA ALA A 247 -20.32 12.80 21.91
C ALA A 247 -18.97 12.52 22.57
N GLU A 248 -18.95 12.44 23.90
CA GLU A 248 -17.79 11.98 24.68
C GLU A 248 -17.37 10.57 24.27
N PRO A 249 -16.07 10.26 24.24
CA PRO A 249 -15.59 8.91 23.94
C PRO A 249 -16.00 7.92 25.05
N PRO A 250 -16.38 6.67 24.72
CA PRO A 250 -16.72 5.69 25.74
C PRO A 250 -15.49 5.32 26.59
N ARG A 251 -15.74 5.19 27.90
CA ARG A 251 -14.75 4.84 28.93
C ARG A 251 -14.16 3.45 28.68
N ARG A 252 -12.83 3.33 28.84
CA ARG A 252 -12.09 2.06 28.82
C ARG A 252 -12.67 1.07 29.85
N PRO A 253 -13.02 -0.17 29.46
CA PRO A 253 -13.11 -1.27 30.42
C PRO A 253 -11.70 -1.73 30.84
N GLN A 254 -11.65 -2.35 32.02
CA GLN A 254 -10.47 -2.63 32.82
C GLN A 254 -9.51 -3.66 32.18
N ARG A 255 -8.25 -3.62 32.63
CA ARG A 255 -7.18 -4.56 32.26
C ARG A 255 -7.65 -6.00 32.43
N VAL A 256 -7.85 -6.66 31.30
CA VAL A 256 -7.84 -8.11 31.18
C VAL A 256 -6.42 -8.54 30.85
N ASP A 257 -5.89 -9.60 31.45
CA ASP A 257 -4.59 -10.18 31.10
C ASP A 257 -4.72 -10.97 29.79
N PRO A 258 -4.39 -10.40 28.62
CA PRO A 258 -4.63 -11.04 27.32
C PRO A 258 -3.66 -12.20 27.11
N ALA A 259 -2.53 -12.21 27.83
CA ALA A 259 -1.55 -13.27 27.75
C ALA A 259 -2.05 -14.55 28.44
N ALA A 260 -2.87 -14.44 29.49
CA ALA A 260 -3.47 -15.61 30.15
C ALA A 260 -4.56 -16.27 29.29
N ALA A 261 -5.46 -15.49 28.70
CA ALA A 261 -6.48 -16.00 27.78
C ALA A 261 -5.85 -16.60 26.51
N GLY A 262 -4.81 -15.95 25.97
CA GLY A 262 -4.06 -16.44 24.81
C GLY A 262 -3.36 -17.78 25.06
N ARG A 263 -2.78 -17.99 26.26
CA ARG A 263 -2.15 -19.27 26.64
C ARG A 263 -3.17 -20.41 26.74
N LEU A 264 -4.31 -20.20 27.41
CA LEU A 264 -5.37 -21.20 27.51
C LEU A 264 -5.97 -21.55 26.14
N LEU A 265 -6.06 -20.58 25.23
CA LEU A 265 -6.45 -20.79 23.83
C LEU A 265 -5.47 -21.70 23.10
N GLN A 266 -4.16 -21.41 23.17
CA GLN A 266 -3.10 -22.23 22.57
C GLN A 266 -3.07 -23.65 23.14
N GLU A 267 -3.21 -23.80 24.46
CA GLU A 267 -3.29 -25.10 25.13
C GLU A 267 -4.55 -25.88 24.72
N GLY A 268 -5.68 -25.20 24.54
CA GLY A 268 -6.92 -25.80 24.06
C GLY A 268 -6.81 -26.29 22.61
N PHE A 269 -6.13 -25.55 21.72
CA PHE A 269 -5.82 -26.00 20.35
C PHE A 269 -4.87 -27.20 20.34
N ALA A 270 -3.85 -27.20 21.21
CA ALA A 270 -2.92 -28.32 21.35
C ALA A 270 -3.64 -29.59 21.86
N SER A 271 -4.57 -29.45 22.82
CA SER A 271 -5.41 -30.56 23.30
C SER A 271 -6.38 -31.07 22.23
N LEU A 272 -6.91 -30.18 21.38
CA LEU A 272 -7.80 -30.56 20.28
C LEU A 272 -7.06 -31.37 19.22
N LYS A 273 -5.81 -31.00 18.90
CA LYS A 273 -4.92 -31.76 17.99
C LYS A 273 -4.59 -33.16 18.52
N ARG A 274 -4.62 -33.34 19.85
CA ARG A 274 -4.47 -34.64 20.51
C ARG A 274 -5.79 -35.44 20.63
N GLY A 275 -6.91 -34.86 20.19
CA GLY A 275 -8.24 -35.50 20.26
C GLY A 275 -8.94 -35.40 21.62
N ASP A 276 -8.36 -34.72 22.60
CA ASP A 276 -8.92 -34.58 23.95
C ASP A 276 -9.90 -33.39 24.02
N ARG A 277 -11.13 -33.66 23.58
CA ARG A 277 -12.20 -32.66 23.50
C ARG A 277 -12.65 -32.12 24.85
N ALA A 278 -12.62 -32.94 25.91
CA ALA A 278 -13.07 -32.53 27.23
C ALA A 278 -12.13 -31.48 27.82
N THR A 279 -10.82 -31.69 27.67
CA THR A 279 -9.81 -30.72 28.09
C THR A 279 -9.85 -29.45 27.22
N THR A 280 -10.05 -29.57 25.90
CA THR A 280 -10.24 -28.41 25.01
C THR A 280 -11.45 -27.55 25.41
N GLN A 281 -12.60 -28.18 25.71
CA GLN A 281 -13.81 -27.44 26.09
C GLN A 281 -13.59 -26.66 27.38
N ARG A 282 -12.99 -27.28 28.41
CA ARG A 282 -12.68 -26.62 29.68
C ARG A 282 -11.72 -25.45 29.50
N LEU A 283 -10.60 -25.65 28.78
CA LEU A 283 -9.60 -24.60 28.56
C LEU A 283 -10.17 -23.39 27.79
N TRP A 284 -11.06 -23.63 26.83
CA TRP A 284 -11.72 -22.55 26.09
C TRP A 284 -12.85 -21.87 26.87
N GLN A 285 -13.55 -22.58 27.77
CA GLN A 285 -14.47 -21.95 28.72
C GLN A 285 -13.71 -21.05 29.71
N ASP A 286 -12.58 -21.52 30.24
CA ASP A 286 -11.72 -20.74 31.13
C ASP A 286 -11.11 -19.52 30.41
N ALA A 287 -10.74 -19.65 29.13
CA ALA A 287 -10.26 -18.54 28.30
C ALA A 287 -11.35 -17.50 27.99
N LEU A 288 -12.60 -17.93 27.76
CA LEU A 288 -13.75 -17.04 27.54
C LEU A 288 -14.16 -16.33 28.84
N ALA A 289 -14.01 -16.98 29.99
CA ALA A 289 -14.24 -16.35 31.29
C ALA A 289 -13.21 -15.24 31.59
N LEU A 290 -11.98 -15.38 31.06
CA LEU A 290 -10.96 -14.34 31.13
C LEU A 290 -11.17 -13.23 30.11
N ASP A 291 -11.61 -13.53 28.90
CA ASP A 291 -11.87 -12.55 27.82
C ASP A 291 -13.29 -12.72 27.23
N PRO A 292 -14.33 -12.17 27.91
CA PRO A 292 -15.74 -12.42 27.55
C PRO A 292 -16.14 -11.90 26.17
N ASP A 293 -15.43 -10.89 25.65
CA ASP A 293 -15.67 -10.28 24.34
C ASP A 293 -14.95 -11.03 23.20
N ASN A 294 -14.25 -12.13 23.49
CA ASN A 294 -13.52 -12.89 22.48
C ASN A 294 -14.46 -13.76 21.63
N HIS A 295 -14.93 -13.17 20.53
CA HIS A 295 -15.88 -13.82 19.63
C HIS A 295 -15.32 -15.10 18.98
N VAL A 296 -13.99 -15.22 18.88
CA VAL A 296 -13.30 -16.40 18.34
C VAL A 296 -13.46 -17.60 19.27
N ILE A 297 -13.29 -17.41 20.59
CA ILE A 297 -13.47 -18.48 21.57
C ILE A 297 -14.93 -18.94 21.60
N ALA A 298 -15.87 -18.00 21.60
CA ALA A 298 -17.30 -18.29 21.61
C ALA A 298 -17.77 -19.09 20.38
N VAL A 299 -17.27 -18.77 19.19
CA VAL A 299 -17.58 -19.50 17.95
C VAL A 299 -16.95 -20.89 17.96
N ASN A 300 -15.71 -21.00 18.43
CA ASN A 300 -15.00 -22.28 18.52
C ASN A 300 -15.66 -23.24 19.53
N LEU A 301 -16.14 -22.73 20.67
CA LEU A 301 -16.89 -23.51 21.66
C LEU A 301 -18.19 -24.07 21.06
N ARG A 302 -18.97 -23.23 20.37
CA ARG A 302 -20.21 -23.64 19.69
C ARG A 302 -19.95 -24.72 18.63
N ARG A 303 -18.88 -24.59 17.86
CA ARG A 303 -18.48 -25.60 16.85
C ARG A 303 -17.97 -26.90 17.47
N LEU A 304 -17.39 -26.84 18.67
CA LEU A 304 -16.96 -28.02 19.42
C LEU A 304 -18.17 -28.81 19.95
N GLU A 305 -19.22 -28.11 20.41
CA GLU A 305 -20.47 -28.68 20.94
C GLU A 305 -21.38 -29.25 19.85
N GLN A 306 -21.38 -28.66 18.66
CA GLN A 306 -22.14 -29.14 17.49
C GLN A 306 -21.60 -30.44 16.86
N LYS A 307 -20.42 -30.92 17.30
CA LYS A 307 -19.79 -32.16 16.80
C LYS A 307 -20.00 -33.38 17.73
N LYS A 308 -21.04 -33.34 18.57
CA LYS A 308 -21.34 -34.39 19.56
C LYS A 308 -22.29 -35.50 19.07
N ASP A 309 -22.80 -35.40 17.85
CA ASP A 309 -23.68 -36.40 17.22
C ASP A 309 -23.06 -36.91 15.90
#